data_AF-A0A7V5LJB6-F1
#
_entry.id   AF-A0A7V5LJB6-F1
#
_cell.length_a   1.000
_cell.length_b   1.000
_cell.length_c   1.000
_cell.angle_alpha   90.00
_cell.angle_beta   90.00
_cell.angle_gamma   90.00
#
_symmetry.space_group_name_H-M   'P 1'
#
loop_
_entity.id
_entity.type
_entity.pdbx_description
1 polymer ?
#
loop_
_entity_poly.entity_id
_entity_poly.type
_entity_poly.pdbx_seq_one_letter_code
_entity_poly.pdbx_strand_id
1 'polypeptide(L)'
;MKYSQFNRNVLANAFNFYARALTYPYDELTHELQYLFRGMEKNIENAFDNTVASRILEIINHYQGEEMKALQAEYTRLFTPRKNIPPLISLQLADWTDEHDLSELEDRLFDVGVS
;
A
#
# COMPACT_ATOMS: atom_id res chain seq x y z
N MET A 1 -15.20 -14.74 0.10
CA MET A 1 -15.56 -13.30 0.09
C MET A 1 -16.02 -12.96 -1.33
N LYS A 2 -17.21 -12.38 -1.53
CA LYS A 2 -17.68 -12.09 -2.90
C LYS A 2 -17.09 -10.75 -3.35
N TYR A 3 -16.09 -10.77 -4.21
CA TYR A 3 -15.45 -9.55 -4.77
C TYR A 3 -16.46 -8.58 -5.43
N SER A 4 -17.63 -9.08 -5.83
CA SER A 4 -18.74 -8.27 -6.35
C SER A 4 -19.35 -7.30 -5.32
N GLN A 5 -18.99 -7.41 -4.04
CA GLN A 5 -19.49 -6.53 -2.97
C GLN A 5 -18.67 -5.26 -2.80
N PHE A 6 -17.53 -5.14 -3.48
CA PHE A 6 -16.68 -3.96 -3.42
C PHE A 6 -16.85 -3.09 -4.64
N ASN A 7 -16.87 -1.78 -4.44
CA ASN A 7 -16.72 -0.84 -5.54
C ASN A 7 -15.29 -0.93 -6.08
N ARG A 8 -15.15 -1.17 -7.39
CA ARG A 8 -13.85 -1.34 -8.05
C ARG A 8 -12.96 -0.10 -7.93
N ASN A 9 -13.54 1.10 -7.98
CA ASN A 9 -12.79 2.34 -7.84
C ASN A 9 -12.26 2.53 -6.41
N VAL A 10 -13.04 2.12 -5.40
CA VAL A 10 -12.59 2.14 -4.01
C VAL A 10 -11.42 1.17 -3.82
N LEU A 11 -11.53 -0.06 -4.32
CA LEU A 11 -10.44 -1.03 -4.24
C LEU A 11 -9.18 -0.59 -5.00
N ALA A 12 -9.32 -0.06 -6.22
CA ALA A 12 -8.18 0.40 -7.00
C ALA A 12 -7.40 1.51 -6.25
N ASN A 13 -8.11 2.49 -5.70
CA ASN A 13 -7.49 3.55 -4.90
C ASN A 13 -6.93 3.02 -3.57
N ALA A 14 -7.56 2.02 -2.95
CA ALA A 14 -7.04 1.39 -1.73
C ALA A 14 -5.73 0.65 -2.00
N PHE A 15 -5.65 -0.12 -3.09
CA PHE A 15 -4.41 -0.79 -3.49
C PHE A 15 -3.30 0.22 -3.78
N ASN A 16 -3.60 1.31 -4.50
CA ASN A 16 -2.65 2.39 -4.73
C ASN A 16 -2.21 3.06 -3.42
N PHE A 17 -3.14 3.27 -2.49
CA PHE A 17 -2.83 3.82 -1.17
C PHE A 17 -1.83 2.94 -0.42
N TYR A 18 -2.09 1.63 -0.31
CA TYR A 18 -1.21 0.72 0.41
C TYR A 18 0.15 0.56 -0.27
N ALA A 19 0.18 0.45 -1.60
CA ALA A 19 1.42 0.41 -2.36
C ALA A 19 2.27 1.65 -2.09
N ARG A 20 1.66 2.83 -2.05
CA ARG A 20 2.35 4.09 -1.79
C ARG A 20 2.78 4.25 -0.33
N ALA A 21 1.95 3.83 0.63
CA ALA A 21 2.27 3.87 2.05
C ALA A 21 3.45 2.97 2.44
N LEU A 22 3.69 1.89 1.66
CA LEU A 22 4.84 0.99 1.81
C LEU A 22 6.11 1.50 1.13
N THR A 23 6.12 2.71 0.57
CA THR A 23 7.34 3.33 0.03
C THR A 23 8.06 4.16 1.09
N TYR A 24 9.34 4.46 0.85
CA TYR A 24 10.14 5.29 1.75
C TYR A 24 9.45 6.64 2.00
N PRO A 25 9.23 7.08 3.26
CA PRO A 25 8.55 8.34 3.55
C PRO A 25 9.30 9.58 3.06
N TYR A 26 8.58 10.53 2.45
CA TYR A 26 9.08 11.82 1.99
C TYR A 26 8.00 12.90 2.13
N ASP A 27 8.38 14.17 2.01
CA ASP A 27 7.54 15.32 2.37
C ASP A 27 6.18 15.35 1.66
N GLU A 28 6.10 15.05 0.36
CA GLU A 28 4.81 15.05 -0.34
C GLU A 28 3.96 13.78 -0.16
N LEU A 29 4.51 12.71 0.45
CA LEU A 29 3.82 11.43 0.58
C LEU A 29 2.46 11.58 1.27
N THR A 30 2.41 12.33 2.37
CA THR A 30 1.17 12.55 3.13
C THR A 30 0.08 13.24 2.29
N HIS A 31 0.47 14.14 1.38
CA HIS A 31 -0.47 14.79 0.47
C HIS A 31 -0.99 13.83 -0.60
N GLU A 32 -0.13 12.98 -1.15
CA GLU A 32 -0.53 11.94 -2.11
C GLU A 32 -1.51 10.93 -1.48
N LEU A 33 -1.22 10.47 -0.26
CA LEU A 33 -2.07 9.56 0.49
C LEU A 33 -3.46 10.17 0.77
N GLN A 34 -3.52 11.45 1.11
CA GLN A 34 -4.79 12.18 1.28
C GLN A 34 -5.56 12.32 -0.04
N TYR A 35 -4.87 12.56 -1.16
CA TYR A 35 -5.49 12.65 -2.47
C TYR A 35 -6.17 11.33 -2.86
N LEU A 36 -5.47 10.20 -2.67
CA LEU A 36 -6.01 8.85 -2.91
C LEU A 36 -7.23 8.57 -2.02
N PHE A 37 -7.16 8.96 -0.74
CA PHE A 37 -8.29 8.81 0.18
C PHE A 37 -9.52 9.61 -0.23
N ARG A 38 -9.36 10.87 -0.63
CA ARG A 38 -10.48 11.67 -1.18
C ARG A 38 -11.07 11.05 -2.45
N GLY A 39 -10.25 10.37 -3.24
CA GLY A 39 -10.69 9.58 -4.38
C GLY A 39 -11.62 8.43 -3.96
N MET A 40 -11.26 7.70 -2.89
CA MET A 40 -12.10 6.64 -2.33
C MET A 40 -13.40 7.18 -1.73
N GLU A 41 -13.30 8.23 -0.91
CA GLU A 41 -14.43 8.81 -0.16
C GLU A 41 -15.62 9.17 -1.08
N LYS A 42 -15.32 9.70 -2.27
CA LYS A 42 -16.34 10.06 -3.29
C LYS A 42 -17.04 8.87 -3.93
N ASN A 43 -16.46 7.67 -3.83
CA ASN A 43 -16.92 6.45 -4.50
C ASN A 43 -17.41 5.38 -3.51
N ILE A 44 -17.57 5.70 -2.21
CA ILE A 44 -18.11 4.78 -1.21
C ILE A 44 -19.60 4.55 -1.51
N GLU A 45 -19.98 3.30 -1.78
CA GLU A 45 -21.37 2.94 -2.09
C GLU A 45 -21.98 1.98 -1.07
N ASN A 46 -21.16 1.28 -0.29
CA ASN A 46 -21.63 0.28 0.66
C ASN A 46 -20.75 0.18 1.93
N ALA A 47 -21.18 -0.67 2.87
CA ALA A 47 -20.51 -0.85 4.15
C ALA A 47 -19.09 -1.46 4.04
N PHE A 48 -18.81 -2.26 3.01
CA PHE A 48 -17.48 -2.81 2.79
C PHE A 48 -16.50 -1.72 2.34
N ASP A 49 -16.92 -0.88 1.38
CA ASP A 49 -16.15 0.28 0.93
C ASP A 49 -15.85 1.22 2.11
N ASN A 50 -16.86 1.50 2.94
CA ASN A 50 -16.71 2.33 4.12
C ASN A 50 -15.74 1.73 5.14
N THR A 51 -15.73 0.41 5.30
CA THR A 51 -14.79 -0.28 6.19
C THR A 51 -13.34 -0.10 5.71
N VAL A 52 -13.10 -0.27 4.40
CA VAL A 52 -11.77 -0.05 3.81
C VAL A 52 -11.33 1.40 3.98
N ALA A 53 -12.20 2.36 3.66
CA ALA A 53 -11.91 3.78 3.82
C ALA A 53 -11.61 4.14 5.29
N SER A 54 -12.37 3.61 6.24
CA SER A 54 -12.15 3.86 7.68
C SER A 54 -10.77 3.39 8.14
N ARG A 55 -10.31 2.21 7.69
CA ARG A 55 -8.97 1.69 8.01
C ARG A 55 -7.86 2.54 7.41
N ILE A 56 -8.06 3.03 6.20
CA ILE A 56 -7.10 3.92 5.55
C ILE A 56 -7.02 5.27 6.27
N LEU A 57 -8.15 5.80 6.74
CA LEU A 57 -8.19 7.04 7.52
C LEU A 57 -7.41 6.91 8.84
N GLU A 58 -7.48 5.77 9.52
CA GLU A 58 -6.67 5.49 10.73
C GLU A 58 -5.16 5.65 10.43
N ILE A 59 -4.70 5.13 9.28
CA ILE A 59 -3.29 5.22 8.85
C ILE A 59 -2.91 6.68 8.54
N ILE A 60 -3.76 7.40 7.81
CA ILE A 60 -3.51 8.82 7.48
C ILE A 60 -3.39 9.66 8.75
N ASN A 61 -4.28 9.46 9.72
CA ASN A 61 -4.26 10.18 10.98
C ASN A 61 -2.97 9.88 11.77
N HIS A 62 -2.50 8.63 11.73
CA HIS A 62 -1.21 8.27 12.32
C HIS A 62 -0.06 9.03 11.62
N TYR A 63 0.01 8.99 10.28
CA TYR A 63 1.05 9.69 9.52
C TYR A 63 1.07 11.21 9.74
N GLN A 64 -0.10 11.84 9.89
CA GLN A 64 -0.20 13.27 10.15
C GLN A 64 0.32 13.67 11.55
N GLY A 65 0.27 12.75 12.52
CA GLY A 65 0.73 12.99 13.89
C GLY A 65 2.23 12.79 14.10
N GLU A 66 2.92 12.19 13.13
CA GLU A 66 4.32 11.79 13.26
C GLU A 66 5.28 12.75 12.55
N GLU A 67 6.48 12.90 13.10
CA GLU A 67 7.54 13.63 12.42
C GLU A 67 8.09 12.81 11.24
N MET A 68 8.36 13.46 10.10
CA MET A 68 8.90 12.79 8.90
C MET A 68 10.16 11.96 9.19
N LYS A 69 11.05 12.48 10.05
CA LYS A 69 12.26 11.75 10.47
C LYS A 69 11.95 10.48 11.24
N ALA A 70 10.91 10.49 12.08
CA ALA A 70 10.48 9.30 12.82
C ALA A 70 9.93 8.24 11.86
N LEU A 71 9.09 8.65 10.91
CA LEU A 71 8.57 7.76 9.85
C LEU A 71 9.70 7.14 9.02
N GLN A 72 10.69 7.93 8.61
CA GLN A 72 11.85 7.46 7.84
C GLN A 72 12.74 6.49 8.65
N ALA A 73 12.95 6.79 9.93
CA ALA A 73 13.71 5.92 10.83
C ALA A 73 13.00 4.57 11.00
N GLU A 74 11.68 4.59 11.17
CA GLU A 74 10.86 3.40 11.32
C GLU A 74 10.82 2.57 10.03
N TYR A 75 10.64 3.22 8.88
CA TYR A 75 10.75 2.55 7.58
C TYR A 75 12.09 1.83 7.43
N THR A 76 13.19 2.54 7.75
CA THR A 76 14.55 1.98 7.66
C THR A 76 14.76 0.82 8.63
N ARG A 77 14.12 0.87 9.81
CA ARG A 77 14.16 -0.21 10.80
C ARG A 77 13.45 -1.46 10.29
N LEU A 78 12.31 -1.29 9.61
CA LEU A 78 11.45 -2.39 9.20
C LEU A 78 11.90 -3.03 7.88
N PHE A 79 12.16 -2.22 6.86
CA PHE A 79 12.20 -2.68 5.47
C PHE A 79 13.59 -2.62 4.83
N THR A 80 14.54 -1.87 5.41
CA THR A 80 15.87 -1.71 4.80
C THR A 80 16.81 -2.82 5.26
N PRO A 81 17.37 -3.65 4.34
CA PRO A 81 18.38 -4.64 4.69
C PRO A 81 19.65 -3.96 5.20
N ARG A 82 20.30 -4.58 6.19
CA ARG A 82 21.62 -4.15 6.68
C ARG A 82 22.67 -5.18 6.28
N LYS A 83 23.95 -4.85 6.41
CA LYS A 83 25.05 -5.75 6.08
C LYS A 83 24.87 -7.09 6.80
N ASN A 84 24.62 -8.15 6.03
CA ASN A 84 24.37 -9.52 6.49
C ASN A 84 23.13 -9.70 7.40
N ILE A 85 22.19 -8.75 7.40
CA ILE A 85 20.95 -8.85 8.18
C ILE A 85 19.77 -8.54 7.24
N PRO A 86 18.85 -9.50 7.01
CA PRO A 86 17.65 -9.26 6.22
C PRO A 86 16.74 -8.22 6.90
N PRO A 87 15.83 -7.57 6.15
CA PRO A 87 14.87 -6.67 6.77
C PRO A 87 13.98 -7.43 7.77
N LEU A 88 13.44 -6.72 8.76
CA LEU A 88 12.51 -7.31 9.73
C LEU A 88 11.21 -7.75 9.07
N ILE A 89 10.78 -7.00 8.05
CA ILE A 89 9.62 -7.30 7.23
C ILE A 89 10.07 -7.20 5.78
N SER A 90 9.98 -8.30 5.04
CA SER A 90 10.28 -8.26 3.60
C SER A 90 9.12 -7.64 2.83
N LEU A 91 9.45 -6.80 1.85
CA LEU A 91 8.52 -6.29 0.85
C LEU A 91 8.60 -7.08 -0.46
N GLN A 92 9.46 -8.10 -0.55
CA GLN A 92 9.60 -8.92 -1.75
C GLN A 92 8.53 -10.01 -1.76
N LEU A 93 7.71 -10.05 -2.81
CA LEU A 93 6.63 -11.04 -2.93
C LEU A 93 7.14 -12.48 -2.79
N ALA A 94 8.32 -12.77 -3.33
CA ALA A 94 8.96 -14.09 -3.27
C ALA A 94 9.21 -14.59 -1.83
N ASP A 95 9.33 -13.69 -0.85
CA ASP A 95 9.51 -14.09 0.55
C ASP A 95 8.18 -14.48 1.23
N TRP A 96 7.04 -14.27 0.58
CA TRP A 96 5.70 -14.53 1.10
C TRP A 96 4.96 -15.67 0.37
N THR A 97 5.49 -16.17 -0.75
CA THR A 97 4.86 -17.23 -1.54
C THR A 97 5.79 -18.44 -1.65
N ASP A 98 5.29 -19.63 -1.27
CA ASP A 98 6.03 -20.89 -1.45
C ASP A 98 6.20 -21.24 -2.94
N GLU A 99 5.28 -20.75 -3.79
CA GLU A 99 5.36 -20.84 -5.24
C GLU A 99 6.31 -19.74 -5.76
N HIS A 100 7.47 -20.18 -6.23
CA HIS A 100 8.54 -19.32 -6.77
C HIS A 100 8.33 -18.97 -8.25
N ASP A 101 7.26 -19.48 -8.87
CA ASP A 101 6.97 -19.22 -10.27
C ASP A 101 6.17 -17.93 -10.42
N LEU A 102 6.90 -16.81 -10.39
CA LEU A 102 6.36 -15.48 -10.65
C LEU A 102 6.27 -15.16 -12.15
N SER A 103 6.69 -16.08 -13.03
CA SER A 103 6.76 -15.81 -14.48
C SER A 103 5.40 -15.47 -15.08
N GLU A 104 4.33 -16.16 -14.65
CA GLU A 104 2.97 -15.85 -15.11
C GLU A 104 2.53 -14.43 -14.69
N LEU A 105 2.94 -13.98 -13.50
CA LEU A 105 2.65 -12.63 -13.04
C LEU A 105 3.44 -11.59 -13.84
N GLU A 106 4.72 -11.85 -14.11
CA GLU A 106 5.58 -11.00 -14.93
C GLU A 106 5.03 -10.86 -16.35
N ASP A 107 4.65 -11.96 -17.00
CA ASP A 107 4.04 -11.96 -18.34
C ASP A 107 2.74 -11.14 -18.35
N ARG A 108 1.88 -11.33 -17.34
CA ARG A 108 0.63 -10.55 -17.23
C ARG A 108 0.88 -9.06 -16.99
N LEU A 109 1.91 -8.71 -16.22
CA LEU A 109 2.30 -7.31 -15.98
C LEU A 109 2.85 -6.67 -17.26
N PHE A 110 3.67 -7.40 -18.00
CA PHE A 110 4.20 -6.97 -19.30
C PHE A 110 3.06 -6.72 -20.31
N ASP A 111 2.08 -7.62 -20.39
CA ASP A 111 0.92 -7.50 -21.28
C ASP A 111 0.07 -6.24 -21.01
N VAL A 112 0.02 -5.79 -19.75
CA VAL A 112 -0.69 -4.55 -19.36
C VAL A 112 0.22 -3.32 -19.36
N GLY A 113 1.47 -3.45 -19.83
CA GLY A 113 2.42 -2.35 -20.02
C GLY A 113 3.12 -1.90 -18.73
N VAL A 114 3.18 -2.75 -17.71
CA VAL A 114 3.96 -2.52 -16.49
C VAL A 114 5.29 -3.26 -16.65
N SER A 115 6.36 -2.51 -16.94
CA SER A 115 7.74 -3.02 -17.11
C SER A 115 8.66 -2.61 -15.97
#